data_AF-A0A7R9D1P7-F1
#
_entry.id   AF-A0A7R9D1P7-F1
#
_cell.length_a   1.000
_cell.length_b   1.000
_cell.length_c   1.000
_cell.angle_alpha   90.00
_cell.angle_beta   90.00
_cell.angle_gamma   90.00
#
_symmetry.space_group_name_H-M   'P 1'
#
loop_
_entity.id
_entity.type
_entity.pdbx_description
1 polymer ?
#
loop_
_entity_poly.entity_id
_entity_poly.type
_entity_poly.pdbx_seq_one_letter_code
_entity_poly.pdbx_strand_id
1 'polypeptide(L)'
;MLPTCLRLNLTELHTKGNVVISSEDGTENSPVVITSLDIDFSLEGFKANFSNILGGGAAGDLINSLINENGLEIVSQYKEEISSFISKTFISFVNERLQSYTLKEILDYLGVIRVVKELNPPPFPPPHHPSEVIRSLLRPNT
;
A
#
# COMPACT_ATOMS: atom_id res chain seq x y z
N MET A 1 23.31 31.00 19.32
CA MET A 1 23.22 29.53 19.20
C MET A 1 23.07 29.20 17.73
N LEU A 2 23.94 28.35 17.17
CA LEU A 2 23.72 27.82 15.81
C LEU A 2 22.53 26.84 15.84
N PRO A 3 21.71 26.77 14.79
CA PRO A 3 20.60 25.82 14.74
C PRO A 3 21.15 24.40 14.64
N THR A 4 20.62 23.48 15.46
CA THR A 4 20.87 22.05 15.30
C THR A 4 20.17 21.59 14.02
N CYS A 5 20.89 20.90 13.14
CA CYS A 5 20.33 20.36 11.90
C CYS A 5 20.57 18.85 11.87
N LEU A 6 19.51 18.11 11.55
CA LEU A 6 19.56 16.68 11.32
C LEU A 6 19.46 16.43 9.82
N ARG A 7 20.43 15.72 9.26
CA ARG A 7 20.36 15.16 7.91
C ARG A 7 20.32 13.64 8.01
N LEU A 8 19.28 13.05 7.44
CA LEU A 8 19.12 11.61 7.32
C LEU A 8 19.33 11.23 5.85
N ASN A 9 20.14 10.21 5.62
CA ASN A 9 20.33 9.59 4.33
C ASN A 9 19.99 8.11 4.47
N LEU A 10 18.99 7.68 3.73
CA LEU A 10 18.50 6.31 3.71
C LEU A 10 18.89 5.72 2.36
N THR A 11 19.52 4.55 2.39
CA THR A 11 19.92 3.84 1.17
C THR A 11 19.12 2.56 1.06
N GLU A 12 18.63 2.28 -0.15
CA GLU A 12 17.88 1.05 -0.48
C GLU A 12 16.66 0.86 0.45
N LEU A 13 15.83 1.90 0.52
CA LEU A 13 14.54 1.81 1.19
C LEU A 13 13.60 0.96 0.34
N HIS A 14 13.32 -0.24 0.82
CA HIS A 14 12.27 -1.09 0.28
C HIS A 14 11.03 -0.94 1.15
N THR A 15 9.90 -0.66 0.52
CA THR A 15 8.60 -0.60 1.19
C THR A 15 7.65 -1.57 0.54
N LYS A 16 6.88 -2.24 1.38
CA LYS A 16 5.74 -3.06 0.99
C LYS A 16 4.57 -2.64 1.85
N GLY A 17 3.40 -2.51 1.26
CA GLY A 17 2.24 -2.17 2.05
C GLY A 17 0.96 -2.74 1.49
N ASN A 18 0.01 -2.97 2.39
CA ASN A 18 -1.35 -3.30 2.07
C ASN A 18 -2.23 -2.11 2.44
N VAL A 19 -2.98 -1.61 1.47
CA VAL A 19 -3.95 -0.54 1.69
C VAL A 19 -5.33 -1.16 1.58
N VAL A 20 -6.18 -0.94 2.58
CA VAL A 20 -7.60 -1.30 2.50
C VAL A 20 -8.39 -0.03 2.23
N ILE A 21 -9.12 -0.06 1.12
CA ILE A 21 -9.91 1.04 0.61
C ILE A 21 -11.38 0.64 0.67
N SER A 22 -12.23 1.50 1.20
CA SER A 22 -13.68 1.31 1.22
C SER A 22 -14.41 2.58 0.82
N SER A 23 -15.65 2.43 0.40
CA SER A 23 -16.59 3.54 0.25
C SER A 23 -17.27 3.81 1.60
N GLU A 24 -17.45 5.08 1.95
CA GLU A 24 -18.04 5.49 3.23
C GLU A 24 -19.42 4.87 3.49
N ASP A 25 -20.28 4.80 2.46
CA ASP A 25 -21.63 4.23 2.54
C ASP A 25 -21.77 2.89 1.80
N GLY A 26 -20.66 2.32 1.32
CA GLY A 26 -20.66 1.10 0.51
C GLY A 26 -21.24 1.27 -0.90
N THR A 27 -21.45 2.51 -1.38
CA THR A 27 -21.92 2.80 -2.74
C THR A 27 -20.78 3.31 -3.63
N GLU A 28 -20.86 3.08 -4.96
CA GLU A 28 -19.81 3.50 -5.91
C GLU A 28 -19.67 5.02 -6.06
N ASN A 29 -20.71 5.77 -5.67
CA ASN A 29 -20.75 7.23 -5.76
C ASN A 29 -20.36 7.92 -4.45
N SER A 30 -20.17 7.18 -3.36
CA SER A 30 -19.73 7.78 -2.09
C SER A 30 -18.21 8.02 -2.11
N PRO A 31 -17.73 8.96 -1.27
CA PRO A 31 -16.31 9.23 -1.12
C PRO A 31 -15.54 7.98 -0.69
N VAL A 32 -14.29 7.93 -1.13
CA VAL A 32 -13.38 6.85 -0.75
C VAL A 32 -12.67 7.17 0.54
N VAL A 33 -12.56 6.17 1.39
CA VAL A 33 -11.82 6.23 2.65
C VAL A 33 -10.83 5.07 2.70
N ILE A 34 -9.59 5.38 3.04
CA ILE A 34 -8.60 4.38 3.47
C ILE A 34 -8.91 4.05 4.93
N THR A 35 -9.26 2.79 5.20
CA THR A 35 -9.59 2.30 6.54
C THR A 35 -8.37 1.79 7.27
N SER A 36 -7.46 1.14 6.54
CA SER A 36 -6.20 0.68 7.09
C SER A 36 -5.09 0.74 6.08
N LEU A 37 -3.89 0.91 6.61
CA LEU A 37 -2.64 0.89 5.89
C LEU A 37 -1.62 0.16 6.75
N ASP A 38 -1.21 -1.00 6.26
CA ASP A 38 -0.14 -1.79 6.84
C ASP A 38 1.12 -1.57 6.00
N ILE A 39 2.18 -1.05 6.61
CA ILE A 39 3.45 -0.75 5.94
C ILE A 39 4.55 -1.56 6.59
N ASP A 40 5.19 -2.39 5.78
CA ASP A 40 6.44 -3.04 6.08
C ASP A 40 7.56 -2.34 5.30
N PHE A 41 8.68 -2.05 5.96
CA PHE A 41 9.83 -1.44 5.31
C PHE A 41 11.15 -2.08 5.74
N SER A 42 12.12 -2.09 4.84
CA SER A 42 13.49 -2.49 5.12
C SER A 42 14.46 -1.48 4.54
N LEU A 43 15.60 -1.36 5.20
CA LEU A 43 16.68 -0.46 4.84
C LEU A 43 17.97 -1.27 4.81
N GLU A 44 18.78 -1.11 3.77
CA GLU A 44 20.13 -1.68 3.75
C GLU A 44 21.17 -0.69 4.27
N GLY A 45 20.89 0.62 4.14
CA GLY A 45 21.77 1.67 4.59
C GLY A 45 21.04 2.77 5.36
N PHE A 46 21.64 3.19 6.47
CA PHE A 46 21.20 4.34 7.23
C PHE A 46 22.42 5.20 7.59
N LYS A 47 22.33 6.50 7.33
CA LYS A 47 23.32 7.47 7.77
C LYS A 47 22.63 8.71 8.33
N ALA A 48 22.94 9.04 9.58
CA ALA A 48 22.51 10.27 10.21
C ALA A 48 23.69 11.23 10.41
N ASN A 49 23.44 12.51 10.20
CA ASN A 49 24.39 13.57 10.50
C ASN A 49 23.67 14.65 11.29
N PHE A 50 24.03 14.75 12.56
CA PHE A 50 23.59 15.78 13.48
C PHE A 50 24.67 16.86 13.56
N SER A 51 24.39 18.04 13.01
CA SER A 51 25.25 19.20 13.18
C SER A 51 24.86 19.98 14.42
N ASN A 52 25.86 20.44 15.19
CA ASN A 52 25.67 21.24 16.40
C ASN A 52 24.89 20.55 17.54
N ILE A 53 24.84 19.20 17.53
CA ILE A 53 24.33 18.44 18.68
C ILE A 53 25.29 18.59 19.87
N LEU A 54 24.76 18.84 21.06
CA LEU A 54 25.53 19.17 22.28
C LEU A 54 26.53 20.34 22.13
N GLY A 55 26.25 21.28 21.22
CA GLY A 55 27.17 22.39 20.93
C GLY A 55 28.32 22.03 19.97
N GLY A 56 28.29 20.83 19.40
CA GLY A 56 29.27 20.35 18.42
C GLY A 56 30.55 19.77 19.04
N GLY A 57 31.59 19.66 18.21
CA GLY A 57 32.89 19.10 18.59
C GLY A 57 32.84 17.59 18.85
N ALA A 58 33.83 17.10 19.61
CA ALA A 58 34.07 15.67 19.80
C ALA A 58 32.85 14.90 20.35
N ALA A 59 32.04 15.51 21.22
CA ALA A 59 30.83 14.87 21.75
C ALA A 59 29.77 14.65 20.66
N GLY A 60 29.60 15.63 19.76
CA GLY A 60 28.71 15.49 18.62
C GLY A 60 29.22 14.48 17.60
N ASP A 61 30.53 14.42 17.39
CA ASP A 61 31.17 13.43 16.52
C ASP A 61 30.98 12.01 17.07
N LEU A 62 31.11 11.82 18.39
CA LEU A 62 30.86 10.53 19.05
C LEU A 62 29.40 10.08 18.91
N ILE A 63 28.43 10.98 19.13
CA ILE A 63 27.01 10.66 18.94
C ILE A 63 26.73 10.30 17.48
N ASN A 64 27.28 11.06 16.53
CA ASN A 64 27.17 10.73 15.12
C ASN A 64 27.76 9.36 14.81
N SER A 65 28.93 9.00 15.36
CA SER A 65 29.52 7.66 15.15
C SER A 65 28.61 6.57 15.71
N LEU A 66 28.17 6.71 16.96
CA LEU A 66 27.32 5.72 17.63
C LEU A 66 26.00 5.48 16.88
N ILE A 67 25.36 6.55 16.42
CA ILE A 67 24.11 6.47 15.66
C ILE A 67 24.35 5.89 14.26
N ASN A 68 25.46 6.17 13.60
CA ASN A 68 25.74 5.59 12.28
C ASN A 68 26.16 4.12 12.37
N GLU A 69 26.83 3.73 13.45
CA GLU A 69 27.22 2.34 13.69
C GLU A 69 26.01 1.45 14.03
N ASN A 70 25.07 1.96 14.83
CA ASN A 70 23.93 1.18 15.32
C ASN A 70 22.58 1.57 14.68
N GLY A 71 22.58 2.53 13.76
CA GLY A 71 21.36 3.19 13.30
C GLY A 71 20.39 2.27 12.60
N LEU A 72 20.89 1.30 11.82
CA LEU A 72 20.05 0.28 11.19
C LEU A 72 19.36 -0.60 12.24
N GLU A 73 20.08 -1.00 13.28
CA GLU A 73 19.52 -1.80 14.37
C GLU A 73 18.47 -1.01 15.15
N ILE A 74 18.76 0.27 15.47
CA ILE A 74 17.80 1.17 16.13
C ILE A 74 16.53 1.29 15.28
N VAL A 75 16.66 1.57 13.98
CA VAL A 75 15.48 1.69 13.10
C VAL A 75 14.71 0.37 13.01
N SER A 76 15.41 -0.77 13.01
CA SER A 76 14.76 -2.09 13.02
C SER A 76 14.01 -2.37 14.32
N GLN A 77 14.52 -1.93 15.47
CA GLN A 77 13.85 -2.11 16.77
C GLN A 77 12.58 -1.26 16.87
N TYR A 78 12.60 -0.04 16.33
CA TYR A 78 11.46 0.88 16.34
C TYR A 78 10.57 0.78 15.10
N LYS A 79 10.78 -0.24 14.26
CA LYS A 79 10.11 -0.40 12.97
C LYS A 79 8.59 -0.36 13.09
N GLU A 80 8.02 -1.11 14.02
CA GLU A 80 6.56 -1.15 14.25
C GLU A 80 5.99 0.22 14.65
N GLU A 81 6.69 0.96 15.51
CA GLU A 81 6.28 2.29 15.95
C GLU A 81 6.35 3.31 14.81
N ILE A 82 7.44 3.27 14.03
CA ILE A 82 7.63 4.10 12.84
C ILE A 82 6.55 3.80 11.80
N SER A 83 6.32 2.52 11.49
CA SER A 83 5.27 2.08 10.56
C SER A 83 3.89 2.53 11.04
N SER A 84 3.56 2.31 12.32
CA SER A 84 2.27 2.74 12.88
C SER A 84 2.07 4.24 12.77
N PHE A 85 3.10 5.03 13.07
CA PHE A 85 3.08 6.48 12.95
C PHE A 85 2.87 6.92 11.49
N ILE A 86 3.68 6.40 10.57
CA ILE A 86 3.58 6.70 9.14
C ILE A 86 2.20 6.34 8.61
N SER A 87 1.70 5.14 8.92
CA SER A 87 0.38 4.68 8.48
C SER A 87 -0.73 5.63 8.95
N LYS A 88 -0.74 6.03 10.23
CA LYS A 88 -1.76 6.95 10.76
C LYS A 88 -1.69 8.32 10.10
N THR A 89 -0.50 8.89 9.97
CA THR A 89 -0.30 10.19 9.32
C THR A 89 -0.72 10.14 7.86
N PHE A 90 -0.35 9.07 7.15
CA PHE A 90 -0.71 8.88 5.75
C PHE A 90 -2.23 8.73 5.58
N ILE A 91 -2.89 7.88 6.38
CA ILE A 91 -4.34 7.71 6.34
C ILE A 91 -5.04 9.05 6.57
N SER A 92 -4.62 9.83 7.57
CA SER A 92 -5.20 11.14 7.85
C SER A 92 -5.05 12.09 6.65
N PHE A 93 -3.84 12.20 6.11
CA PHE A 93 -3.55 13.10 5.00
C PHE A 93 -4.29 12.70 3.71
N VAL A 94 -4.29 11.40 3.40
CA VAL A 94 -4.91 10.91 2.18
C VAL A 94 -6.43 10.95 2.29
N ASN A 95 -7.03 10.60 3.43
CA ASN A 95 -8.48 10.70 3.59
C ASN A 95 -8.98 12.14 3.46
N GLU A 96 -8.26 13.13 4.00
CA GLU A 96 -8.58 14.55 3.78
C GLU A 96 -8.61 14.90 2.29
N ARG A 97 -7.70 14.31 1.50
CA ARG A 97 -7.64 14.56 0.05
C ARG A 97 -8.65 13.72 -0.75
N LEU A 98 -8.97 12.51 -0.31
CA LEU A 98 -9.87 11.56 -0.97
C LEU A 98 -11.34 11.89 -0.79
N GLN A 99 -11.71 12.73 0.18
CA GLN A 99 -13.08 13.26 0.30
C GLN A 99 -13.61 13.91 -0.99
N SER A 100 -12.72 14.37 -1.86
CA SER A 100 -13.07 14.97 -3.16
C SER A 100 -13.21 13.96 -4.31
N TYR A 101 -12.97 12.68 -4.08
CA TYR A 101 -12.94 11.65 -5.12
C TYR A 101 -13.87 10.48 -4.78
N THR A 102 -14.62 10.05 -5.78
CA THR A 102 -15.52 8.90 -5.70
C THR A 102 -14.78 7.59 -5.98
N LEU A 103 -15.34 6.47 -5.52
CA LEU A 103 -14.75 5.14 -5.75
C LEU A 103 -14.59 4.84 -7.24
N LYS A 104 -15.58 5.26 -8.04
CA LYS A 104 -15.53 5.13 -9.50
C LYS A 104 -14.33 5.85 -10.11
N GLU A 105 -14.06 7.10 -9.72
CA GLU A 105 -12.94 7.87 -10.26
C GLU A 105 -11.58 7.24 -9.92
N ILE A 106 -11.44 6.69 -8.72
CA ILE A 106 -10.22 5.98 -8.31
C ILE A 106 -10.07 4.66 -9.09
N LEU A 107 -11.15 3.89 -9.25
CA LEU A 107 -11.13 2.64 -10.01
C LEU A 107 -10.84 2.87 -11.50
N ASP A 108 -11.36 3.96 -12.08
CA ASP A 108 -11.05 4.41 -13.43
C ASP A 108 -9.58 4.82 -13.55
N TYR A 109 -9.04 5.56 -12.57
CA TYR A 109 -7.62 5.95 -12.53
C TYR A 109 -6.68 4.74 -12.45
N LEU A 110 -7.04 3.73 -11.64
CA LEU A 110 -6.28 2.48 -11.51
C LEU A 110 -6.45 1.54 -12.71
N GLY A 111 -7.33 1.86 -13.66
CA GLY A 111 -7.56 1.06 -14.88
C GLY A 111 -8.22 -0.29 -14.64
N VAL A 112 -8.72 -0.57 -13.42
CA VAL A 112 -9.32 -1.86 -13.03
C VAL A 112 -10.62 -2.12 -13.82
N ILE A 113 -11.36 -1.07 -14.16
CA ILE A 113 -12.63 -1.16 -14.89
C ILE A 113 -12.42 -1.59 -16.37
N ARG A 114 -11.20 -1.47 -16.92
CA ARG A 114 -10.92 -1.97 -18.29
C ARG A 114 -10.94 -3.50 -18.40
N VAL A 115 -10.75 -4.23 -17.30
CA VAL A 115 -10.68 -5.70 -17.33
C VAL A 115 -12.07 -6.35 -17.33
N VAL A 116 -13.09 -5.69 -16.79
CA VAL A 116 -14.43 -6.30 -16.61
C VAL A 116 -15.29 -6.22 -17.87
N LYS A 117 -14.94 -5.37 -18.86
CA LYS A 117 -15.74 -5.20 -20.08
C LYS A 117 -15.61 -6.34 -21.10
N GLU A 118 -14.70 -7.31 -20.90
CA GLU A 118 -14.48 -8.42 -21.84
C GLU A 118 -15.02 -9.80 -21.42
N LEU A 119 -15.61 -9.93 -20.22
CA LEU A 119 -16.31 -11.17 -19.84
C LEU A 119 -17.82 -11.01 -19.99
N ASN A 120 -18.27 -10.98 -21.25
CA ASN A 120 -19.63 -11.41 -21.57
C ASN A 120 -19.54 -12.93 -21.79
N PRO A 121 -19.80 -13.79 -20.79
CA PRO A 121 -19.82 -15.22 -21.02
C PRO A 121 -20.87 -15.51 -22.11
N PRO A 122 -20.59 -16.41 -23.07
CA PRO A 122 -21.57 -16.77 -24.08
C PRO A 122 -22.87 -17.19 -23.38
N PRO A 123 -24.04 -16.81 -23.91
CA PRO A 123 -25.32 -17.15 -23.30
C PRO A 123 -25.34 -18.66 -23.03
N PHE A 124 -25.59 -19.04 -21.78
CA PHE A 124 -25.69 -20.44 -21.39
C PHE A 124 -26.65 -21.13 -22.36
N PRO A 125 -26.25 -22.27 -22.98
CA PRO A 125 -27.17 -23.02 -23.80
C PRO A 125 -28.39 -23.39 -22.93
N PRO A 126 -29.62 -23.29 -23.46
CA PRO A 126 -30.80 -23.65 -22.72
C PRO A 126 -30.65 -25.09 -22.19
N PRO A 127 -31.12 -25.38 -20.96
CA PRO A 127 -30.99 -26.70 -20.37
C PRO A 127 -31.57 -27.74 -21.33
N HIS A 128 -30.73 -28.67 -21.78
CA HIS A 128 -31.17 -29.76 -22.64
C HIS A 128 -32.23 -30.55 -21.88
N HIS A 129 -33.46 -30.53 -22.40
CA HIS A 129 -34.53 -31.37 -21.90
C HIS A 129 -34.05 -32.84 -21.97
N PRO A 130 -34.24 -33.67 -20.92
CA PRO A 130 -33.73 -35.04 -20.86
C PRO A 130 -34.11 -35.94 -22.05
N SER A 131 -35.14 -35.55 -22.81
CA SER A 131 -35.61 -36.25 -24.01
C SER A 131 -34.67 -36.12 -25.22
N GLU A 132 -33.82 -35.10 -25.29
CA GLU A 132 -32.89 -34.89 -26.43
C GLU A 132 -31.64 -35.77 -26.32
N VAL A 133 -31.13 -35.97 -25.09
CA VAL A 133 -29.94 -36.79 -24.80
C VAL A 133 -30.19 -38.28 -25.11
N ILE A 134 -31.41 -38.75 -24.86
CA ILE A 134 -31.80 -40.15 -25.15
C ILE A 134 -31.89 -40.40 -26.66
N ARG A 135 -32.32 -39.40 -27.45
CA ARG A 135 -32.41 -39.52 -28.92
C ARG A 135 -31.03 -39.55 -29.60
N SER A 136 -30.01 -38.91 -29.03
CA SER A 136 -28.65 -38.96 -29.58
C SER A 136 -27.92 -40.28 -29.28
N LEU A 137 -28.29 -40.98 -28.19
CA LEU A 137 -27.67 -42.26 -27.81
C LEU A 137 -28.30 -43.48 -28.49
N LEU A 138 -29.49 -43.33 -29.09
CA LEU A 138 -30.24 -44.42 -29.73
C LEU A 138 -30.19 -44.41 -31.26
N ARG A 139 -29.38 -43.54 -31.90
CA ARG A 139 -29.16 -43.66 -33.35
C ARG A 139 -28.10 -44.72 -33.63
N PRO A 140 -28.44 -45.84 -34.29
CA PRO A 140 -27.42 -46.77 -34.77
C PRO A 140 -26.65 -46.08 -35.91
N ASN A 141 -25.31 -46.09 -35.82
CA ASN A 141 -24.44 -45.72 -36.93
C ASN A 141 -24.79 -46.61 -38.13
N THR A 142 -25.26 -45.98 -39.21
CA THR A 142 -25.32 -46.56 -40.55
C THR A 142 -24.25 -45.90 -41.39
#